data_AF-A0A353WJR1-F1
#
_entry.id   AF-A0A353WJR1-F1
#
_cell.length_a   1.000
_cell.length_b   1.000
_cell.length_c   1.000
_cell.angle_alpha   90.00
_cell.angle_beta   90.00
_cell.angle_gamma   90.00
#
_symmetry.space_group_name_H-M   'P 1'
#
loop_
_entity.id
_entity.type
_entity.pdbx_description
1 polymer ?
#
loop_
_entity_poly.entity_id
_entity_poly.type
_entity_poly.pdbx_seq_one_letter_code
_entity_poly.pdbx_strand_id
1 'polypeptide(L)' 'MEMSGVNSNIVIVDDEPIITSTLKTLLKVEGEFTPAIFNSPAEALEYIKKSEIDVV' A
#
# COMPACT_ATOMS: atom_id res chain seq x y z
N MET A 1 -14.65 11.08 18.35
CA MET A 1 -15.39 9.90 17.86
C MET A 1 -14.41 9.17 16.98
N GLU A 2 -13.66 8.22 17.54
CA GLU A 2 -12.77 7.39 16.73
C GLU A 2 -13.66 6.52 15.84
N MET A 3 -13.63 6.77 14.54
CA MET A 3 -14.09 5.75 13.61
C MET A 3 -13.07 4.63 13.72
N SER A 4 -13.48 3.47 14.23
CA SER A 4 -12.72 2.23 14.09
C SER A 4 -12.71 1.85 12.60
N GLY A 5 -11.95 2.60 11.81
CA GLY A 5 -11.67 2.28 10.42
C GLY A 5 -10.88 0.99 10.41
N VAL A 6 -11.31 0.03 9.59
CA VAL A 6 -10.51 -1.15 9.28
C VAL A 6 -9.18 -0.62 8.74
N ASN A 7 -8.09 -0.87 9.45
CA ASN A 7 -6.75 -0.55 8.99
C ASN A 7 -6.38 -1.60 7.95
N SER A 8 -6.75 -1.36 6.69
CA SER A 8 -6.44 -2.27 5.59
C SER A 8 -4.95 -2.18 5.26
N ASN A 9 -4.26 -3.31 5.32
CA ASN A 9 -2.86 -3.43 4.92
C ASN A 9 -2.79 -3.59 3.41
N ILE A 10 -2.56 -2.47 2.72
CA ILE A 10 -2.47 -2.39 1.27
C ILE A 10 -1.01 -2.34 0.85
N VAL A 11 -0.64 -3.13 -0.15
CA VAL A 11 0.65 -3.05 -0.83
C VAL A 11 0.40 -2.53 -2.26
N ILE A 12 1.27 -1.68 -2.78
CA ILE A 12 1.29 -1.29 -4.20
C ILE A 12 2.66 -1.66 -4.76
N VAL A 13 2.66 -2.38 -5.89
CA VAL A 13 3.88 -2.80 -6.58
C VAL A 13 3.80 -2.40 -8.04
N ASP A 14 4.72 -1.54 -8.47
CA ASP A 14 4.85 -1.13 -9.86
C ASP A 14 6.29 -0.63 -10.10
N ASP A 15 6.95 -1.05 -11.18
CA ASP A 15 8.35 -0.69 -11.45
C ASP A 15 8.53 0.80 -11.79
N GLU A 16 7.45 1.53 -12.08
CA GLU A 16 7.45 2.95 -12.31
C GLU A 16 7.18 3.75 -11.00
N PRO A 17 8.16 4.54 -10.50
CA PRO A 17 7.97 5.35 -9.28
C PRO A 17 6.83 6.36 -9.36
N ILE A 18 6.51 6.85 -10.57
CA ILE A 18 5.41 7.78 -10.79
C ILE A 18 4.05 7.11 -10.53
N ILE A 19 3.88 5.84 -10.89
CA ILE A 19 2.63 5.10 -10.69
C ILE A 19 2.41 4.84 -9.21
N THR A 20 3.41 4.28 -8.53
CA THR A 20 3.36 4.00 -7.07
C THR A 20 3.09 5.26 -6.24
N SER A 21 3.75 6.39 -6.56
CA SER A 21 3.53 7.67 -5.85
C SER A 21 2.16 8.30 -6.13
N THR A 22 1.66 8.18 -7.37
CA THR A 22 0.32 8.66 -7.74
C THR A 22 -0.76 7.89 -6.98
N LEU A 23 -0.71 6.55 -7.00
CA LEU A 23 -1.66 5.70 -6.29
C LEU A 23 -1.63 5.93 -4.77
N LYS A 24 -0.43 6.06 -4.18
CA LYS A 24 -0.29 6.43 -2.75
C LYS A 24 -1.02 7.74 -2.43
N THR A 25 -0.87 8.74 -3.30
CA THR A 25 -1.48 10.06 -3.11
C THR A 25 -3.01 9.98 -3.18
N LEU A 26 -3.54 9.29 -4.19
CA LEU A 26 -4.98 9.11 -4.37
C LEU A 26 -5.62 8.37 -3.18
N LEU A 27 -5.05 7.24 -2.77
CA LEU A 27 -5.56 6.46 -1.64
C LEU A 27 -5.52 7.22 -0.31
N LYS A 28 -4.48 8.05 -0.11
CA LYS A 28 -4.40 8.93 1.05
C LYS A 28 -5.50 10.00 1.05
N VAL A 29 -5.84 10.55 -0.12
CA VAL A 29 -6.89 11.58 -0.25
C VAL A 29 -8.29 10.98 -0.10
N GLU A 30 -8.53 9.79 -0.64
CA GLU A 30 -9.86 9.16 -0.64
C GLU A 30 -10.27 8.56 0.70
N GLY A 31 -9.31 8.01 1.46
CA GLY A 31 -9.64 7.28 2.69
C GLY A 31 -8.55 7.28 3.76
N GLU A 32 -7.56 8.18 3.66
CA GLU A 32 -6.39 8.24 4.56
C GLU A 32 -5.61 6.92 4.65
N PHE A 33 -5.70 6.08 3.61
CA PHE A 33 -4.94 4.84 3.55
C PHE A 33 -3.44 5.12 3.48
N THR A 34 -2.65 4.21 4.06
CA THR A 34 -1.19 4.30 4.10
C THR A 34 -0.54 3.05 3.50
N PRO A 35 -0.66 2.86 2.16
CA PRO A 35 -0.15 1.66 1.52
C PRO A 35 1.38 1.58 1.61
N ALA A 36 1.90 0.35 1.77
CA ALA A 36 3.30 0.05 1.56
C ALA A 36 3.59 0.02 0.04
N ILE A 37 4.69 0.62 -0.39
CA ILE A 37 4.99 0.83 -1.81
C ILE A 37 6.35 0.25 -2.15
N PHE A 38 6.41 -0.47 -3.26
CA PHE A 38 7.61 -1.12 -3.76
C PHE A 38 7.70 -0.92 -5.27
N ASN A 39 8.92 -0.72 -5.77
CA ASN A 39 9.19 -0.67 -7.22
C ASN A 39 9.87 -1.96 -7.73
N SER A 40 9.92 -2.99 -6.88
CA SER A 40 10.50 -4.29 -7.17
C SER A 40 9.59 -5.38 -6.63
N PRO A 41 9.14 -6.34 -7.46
CA PRO A 41 8.39 -7.49 -6.98
C PRO A 41 9.17 -8.31 -5.95
N ALA A 42 10.50 -8.35 -6.04
CA ALA A 42 11.33 -9.10 -5.09
C ALA A 42 11.24 -8.49 -3.69
N GLU A 43 11.36 -7.17 -3.57
CA GLU A 43 11.25 -6.45 -2.30
C GLU A 43 9.83 -6.54 -1.72
N ALA A 44 8.82 -6.40 -2.58
CA ALA A 44 7.43 -6.55 -2.18
C ALA A 44 7.14 -7.95 -1.61
N LEU A 45 7.65 -9.00 -2.26
CA LEU A 45 7.50 -10.38 -1.78
C LEU A 45 8.19 -10.61 -0.43
N GLU A 46 9.34 -9.98 -0.16
CA GLU A 46 9.99 -10.06 1.14
C GLU A 46 9.16 -9.40 2.25
N TYR A 47 8.43 -8.34 1.92
CA TYR A 47 7.50 -7.67 2.83
C TYR A 47 6.23 -8.51 3.05
N ILE A 48 5.56 -8.94 1.97
CA ILE A 48 4.31 -9.72 2.01
C ILE A 48 4.49 -11.01 2.84
N LYS A 49 5.63 -11.68 2.74
CA LYS A 49 5.91 -12.89 3.53
C LYS A 49 5.94 -12.68 5.05
N LYS A 50 6.08 -11.42 5.51
CA LYS A 50 6.25 -11.06 6.93
C LYS A 50 5.02 -10.35 7.51
N SER A 51 3.98 -10.15 6.72
CA SER A 51 2.83 -9.31 7.09
C SER A 51 1.53 -9.93 6.60
N GLU A 52 0.44 -9.72 7.34
CA GLU A 52 -0.90 -10.04 6.84
C GLU A 52 -1.35 -8.91 5.91
N ILE A 53 -1.58 -9.24 4.65
CA ILE A 53 -1.91 -8.28 3.59
C ILE A 53 -3.33 -8.53 3.11
N ASP A 54 -4.13 -7.46 3.05
CA ASP A 54 -5.52 -7.54 2.59
C ASP A 54 -5.61 -7.42 1.06
N VAL A 55 -4.78 -6.54 0.48
CA VAL A 55 -4.76 -6.22 -0.96
C VAL A 55 -3.33 -5.92 -1.42
N VAL A 56 -2.98 -6.42 -2.61
CA VAL A 56 -1.76 -6.11 -3.36
C VAL A 56 -2.17 -5.58 -4.73
#